data_AF-A0A484ZAW0-F1
#
_entry.id   AF-A0A484ZAW0-F1
#
_cell.length_a   1.000
_cell.length_b   1.000
_cell.length_c   1.000
_cell.angle_alpha   90.00
_cell.angle_beta   90.00
_cell.angle_gamma   90.00
#
_symmetry.space_group_name_H-M   'P 1'
#
loop_
_entity.id
_entity.type
_entity.pdbx_description
1 polymer ?
#
loop_
_entity_poly.entity_id
_entity_poly.type
_entity_poly.pdbx_seq_one_letter_code
_entity_poly.pdbx_strand_id
1 'polypeptide(L)'
;MIGTYSLPPGSIRLRQQIARRALLLGMSIGADDVILTHGCMDALQLSLRTVTKPGDCIGLESPTYFYMISLIASLGLKAIEIPTDPQKGVSVDAIETLLKEGKVNALLLMPSVQNRWVAVCRLMIKNGWRGWLITMKYR
;
A
#
# COMPACT_ATOMS: atom_id res chain seq x y z
N MET A 1 9.33 -36.85 0.82
CA MET A 1 8.02 -36.21 1.08
C MET A 1 7.95 -34.97 0.19
N ILE A 2 7.30 -35.09 -0.96
CA ILE A 2 7.23 -34.00 -1.96
C ILE A 2 6.41 -32.87 -1.33
N GLY A 3 7.03 -31.72 -1.11
CA GLY A 3 6.40 -30.57 -0.48
C GLY A 3 5.19 -30.12 -1.30
N THR A 4 4.02 -30.09 -0.67
CA THR A 4 2.82 -29.52 -1.26
C THR A 4 3.05 -28.05 -1.55
N TYR A 5 3.14 -27.68 -2.83
CA TYR A 5 3.21 -26.30 -3.27
C TYR A 5 1.98 -25.55 -2.77
N SER A 6 2.21 -24.53 -1.94
CA SER A 6 1.14 -23.64 -1.49
C SER A 6 0.84 -22.64 -2.59
N LEU A 7 -0.28 -22.84 -3.30
CA LEU A 7 -0.77 -21.90 -4.30
C LEU A 7 -1.36 -20.65 -3.61
N PRO A 8 -1.36 -19.48 -4.29
CA PRO A 8 -2.07 -18.30 -3.82
C PRO A 8 -3.55 -18.64 -3.50
N PRO A 9 -4.13 -18.09 -2.42
CA PRO A 9 -3.63 -17.02 -1.54
C PRO A 9 -2.74 -17.50 -0.38
N GLY A 10 -2.29 -18.77 -0.41
CA GLY A 10 -1.43 -19.38 0.61
C GLY A 10 -2.18 -19.84 1.87
N SER A 11 -1.44 -20.09 2.95
CA SER A 11 -1.95 -20.76 4.17
C SER A 11 -3.12 -20.01 4.83
N ILE A 12 -4.28 -20.64 4.87
CA ILE A 12 -5.48 -20.12 5.56
C ILE A 12 -5.23 -19.84 7.05
N ARG A 13 -4.44 -20.68 7.72
CA ARG A 13 -4.12 -20.52 9.15
C ARG A 13 -3.39 -19.21 9.40
N LEU A 14 -2.42 -18.87 8.54
CA LEU A 14 -1.68 -17.61 8.66
C LEU A 14 -2.57 -16.42 8.35
N ARG A 15 -3.38 -16.49 7.28
CA ARG A 15 -4.32 -15.42 6.91
C ARG A 15 -5.33 -15.11 8.03
N GLN A 16 -5.83 -16.13 8.73
CA GLN A 16 -6.70 -15.95 9.89
C GLN A 16 -6.02 -15.22 11.05
N GLN A 17 -4.74 -15.52 11.33
CA GLN A 17 -4.00 -14.81 12.37
C GLN A 17 -3.72 -13.35 11.98
N ILE A 18 -3.43 -13.09 10.69
CA ILE A 18 -3.26 -11.73 10.18
C ILE A 18 -4.57 -10.94 10.34
N ALA A 19 -5.71 -11.52 9.93
CA ALA A 19 -7.03 -10.89 10.09
C ALA A 19 -7.35 -10.57 11.56
N ARG A 20 -7.06 -11.50 12.49
CA ARG A 20 -7.21 -11.27 13.94
C ARG A 20 -6.33 -10.12 14.43
N ARG A 21 -5.09 -10.04 13.97
CA ARG A 21 -4.18 -8.95 14.34
C ARG A 21 -4.61 -7.62 13.74
N ALA A 22 -5.22 -7.62 12.56
CA ALA A 22 -5.76 -6.43 11.94
C ALA A 22 -6.89 -5.80 12.77
N LEU A 23 -7.70 -6.60 13.47
CA LEU A 23 -8.71 -6.09 14.42
C LEU A 23 -8.09 -5.25 15.54
N LEU A 24 -6.90 -5.64 16.04
CA LEU A 24 -6.17 -4.87 17.05
C LEU A 24 -5.69 -3.50 16.52
N LEU A 25 -5.60 -3.35 15.21
CA LEU A 25 -5.25 -2.10 14.52
C LEU A 25 -6.51 -1.33 14.06
N GLY A 26 -7.70 -1.74 14.49
CA GLY A 26 -8.97 -1.10 14.13
C GLY A 26 -9.48 -1.45 12.72
N MET A 27 -8.91 -2.46 12.06
CA MET A 27 -9.32 -2.90 10.73
C MET A 27 -10.22 -4.14 10.82
N SER A 28 -11.38 -4.09 10.16
CA SER A 28 -12.27 -5.25 10.02
C SER A 28 -12.06 -5.88 8.65
N ILE A 29 -11.23 -6.94 8.60
CA ILE A 29 -10.95 -7.72 7.38
C ILE A 29 -11.07 -9.22 7.67
N GLY A 30 -11.54 -9.98 6.68
CA GLY A 30 -11.60 -11.43 6.71
C GLY A 30 -10.29 -12.07 6.26
N ALA A 31 -10.15 -13.38 6.50
CA ALA A 31 -8.99 -14.13 5.98
C ALA A 31 -8.97 -14.16 4.45
N ASP A 32 -10.13 -14.06 3.79
CA ASP A 32 -10.26 -14.07 2.34
C ASP A 32 -9.88 -12.72 1.70
N ASP A 33 -9.79 -11.66 2.51
CA ASP A 33 -9.28 -10.34 2.08
C ASP A 33 -7.76 -10.25 2.15
N VAL A 34 -7.08 -11.30 2.64
CA VAL A 34 -5.62 -11.34 2.83
C VAL A 34 -4.98 -12.19 1.75
N ILE A 35 -4.01 -11.63 1.03
CA ILE A 35 -3.14 -12.38 0.11
C ILE A 35 -1.74 -12.40 0.70
N LEU A 36 -1.13 -13.58 0.78
CA LEU A 36 0.26 -13.72 1.19
C LEU A 36 1.20 -13.36 0.04
N THR A 37 2.15 -12.46 0.30
CA THR A 37 3.20 -12.05 -0.64
C THR A 37 4.58 -12.40 -0.07
N HIS A 38 5.59 -12.45 -0.95
CA HIS A 38 6.98 -12.72 -0.54
C HIS A 38 7.70 -11.47 0.00
N GLY A 39 6.98 -10.39 0.25
CA GLY A 39 7.53 -9.17 0.83
C GLY A 39 6.62 -7.96 0.65
N CYS A 40 7.03 -6.86 1.27
CA CYS A 40 6.34 -5.57 1.14
C CYS A 40 6.47 -5.01 -0.29
N MET A 41 7.64 -5.13 -0.91
CA MET A 41 7.84 -4.65 -2.29
C MET A 41 6.97 -5.41 -3.31
N ASP A 42 6.87 -6.73 -3.20
CA ASP A 42 5.99 -7.53 -4.05
C ASP A 42 4.51 -7.14 -3.86
N ALA A 43 4.10 -6.92 -2.61
CA ALA A 43 2.75 -6.45 -2.30
C ALA A 43 2.48 -5.06 -2.91
N LEU A 44 3.43 -4.14 -2.79
CA LEU A 44 3.35 -2.79 -3.37
C LEU A 44 3.28 -2.85 -4.88
N GLN A 45 4.15 -3.63 -5.53
CA GLN A 45 4.16 -3.79 -6.98
C GLN A 45 2.86 -4.39 -7.49
N LEU A 46 2.36 -5.45 -6.85
CA LEU A 46 1.09 -6.07 -7.21
C LEU A 46 -0.06 -5.07 -7.06
N SER A 47 -0.08 -4.33 -5.95
CA SER A 47 -1.14 -3.36 -5.66
C SER A 47 -1.13 -2.17 -6.60
N LEU A 48 0.06 -1.64 -6.94
CA LEU A 48 0.17 -0.58 -7.94
C LEU A 48 -0.31 -1.08 -9.31
N ARG A 49 0.11 -2.28 -9.74
CA ARG A 49 -0.33 -2.86 -11.01
C ARG A 49 -1.84 -3.11 -11.08
N THR A 50 -2.52 -3.36 -9.96
CA THR A 50 -3.97 -3.56 -9.95
C THR A 50 -4.74 -2.25 -9.97
N VAL A 51 -4.19 -1.17 -9.42
CA VAL A 51 -4.88 0.11 -9.26
C VAL A 51 -4.49 1.17 -10.27
N THR A 52 -3.37 1.01 -10.98
CA THR A 52 -2.87 1.98 -11.96
C THR A 52 -2.54 1.34 -13.32
N LYS A 53 -2.47 2.19 -14.33
CA LYS A 53 -2.00 1.88 -15.68
C LYS A 53 -0.76 2.70 -16.01
N PRO A 54 0.13 2.23 -16.91
CA PRO A 54 1.25 3.05 -17.39
C PRO A 54 0.75 4.42 -17.88
N GLY A 55 1.40 5.49 -17.45
CA GLY A 55 1.01 6.87 -17.71
C GLY A 55 0.16 7.53 -16.61
N ASP A 56 -0.44 6.74 -15.70
CA ASP A 56 -1.17 7.27 -14.55
C ASP A 56 -0.24 8.00 -13.58
N CYS A 57 -0.84 8.94 -12.84
CA CYS A 57 -0.11 9.73 -11.89
C CYS A 57 -0.41 9.29 -10.45
N ILE A 58 0.63 9.09 -9.65
CA ILE A 58 0.52 8.71 -8.25
C ILE A 58 1.10 9.79 -7.35
N GLY A 59 0.43 10.05 -6.23
CA GLY A 59 0.91 10.97 -5.21
C GLY A 59 1.81 10.23 -4.22
N LEU A 60 2.96 10.81 -3.94
CA LEU A 60 3.99 10.26 -3.06
C LEU A 60 4.33 11.29 -1.99
N GLU A 61 4.39 10.88 -0.73
CA GLU A 61 4.87 11.76 0.35
C GLU A 61 6.36 12.09 0.16
N SER A 62 6.79 13.31 0.49
CA SER A 62 8.19 13.73 0.46
C SER A 62 8.62 14.15 1.88
N PRO A 63 9.67 13.54 2.48
CA PRO A 63 10.58 12.52 1.93
C PRO A 63 10.01 11.09 1.90
N THR A 64 10.41 10.30 0.88
CA THR A 64 9.98 8.90 0.67
C THR A 64 11.13 7.88 0.68
N TYR A 65 10.81 6.59 0.67
CA TYR A 65 11.77 5.50 0.50
C TYR A 65 12.26 5.42 -0.95
N PHE A 66 13.58 5.46 -1.16
CA PHE A 66 14.18 5.57 -2.50
C PHE A 66 13.76 4.48 -3.50
N TYR A 67 13.51 3.25 -3.04
CA TYR A 67 13.03 2.18 -3.92
C TYR A 67 11.68 2.48 -4.55
N MET A 68 10.90 3.41 -3.97
CA MET A 68 9.62 3.79 -4.53
C MET A 68 9.78 4.48 -5.88
N ILE A 69 10.77 5.36 -6.00
CA ILE A 69 11.06 6.08 -7.24
C ILE A 69 11.40 5.08 -8.35
N SER A 70 12.24 4.08 -8.03
CA SER A 70 12.60 3.00 -8.96
C SER A 70 11.39 2.14 -9.35
N LEU A 71 10.50 1.82 -8.39
CA LEU A 71 9.28 1.05 -8.65
C LEU A 71 8.33 1.80 -9.59
N ILE A 72 8.08 3.09 -9.32
CA ILE A 72 7.22 3.96 -10.12
C ILE A 72 7.74 4.04 -11.57
N ALA A 73 9.04 4.28 -11.73
CA ALA A 73 9.68 4.32 -13.04
C ALA A 73 9.53 2.97 -13.78
N SER A 74 9.74 1.85 -13.08
CA SER A 74 9.59 0.50 -13.68
C SER A 74 8.16 0.18 -14.14
N LEU A 75 7.15 0.82 -13.55
CA LEU A 75 5.74 0.66 -13.89
C LEU A 75 5.26 1.69 -14.93
N GLY A 76 6.14 2.60 -15.39
CA GLY A 76 5.79 3.67 -16.32
C GLY A 76 4.82 4.69 -15.73
N LEU A 77 4.84 4.88 -14.41
CA LEU A 77 3.95 5.80 -13.69
C LEU A 77 4.61 7.18 -13.54
N LYS A 78 3.79 8.21 -13.35
CA LYS A 78 4.25 9.57 -13.01
C LYS A 78 4.09 9.79 -11.51
N ALA A 79 5.04 10.44 -10.86
CA ALA A 79 4.94 10.79 -9.44
C ALA A 79 4.65 12.28 -9.25
N ILE A 80 3.76 12.61 -8.33
CA ILE A 80 3.58 13.95 -7.75
C ILE A 80 4.03 13.87 -6.29
N GLU A 81 5.00 14.69 -5.92
CA GLU A 81 5.44 14.80 -4.54
C GLU A 81 4.47 15.64 -3.72
N ILE A 82 4.11 15.14 -2.54
CA ILE A 82 3.25 15.79 -1.57
C ILE A 82 4.14 16.15 -0.38
N PRO A 83 4.33 17.44 -0.10
CA PRO A 83 5.17 17.87 1.01
C PRO A 83 4.58 17.37 2.34
N THR A 84 5.45 16.81 3.16
CA THR A 84 5.10 16.29 4.49
C THR A 84 5.74 17.16 5.56
N ASP A 85 4.97 17.52 6.57
CA ASP A 85 5.45 18.27 7.73
C ASP A 85 5.89 17.27 8.83
N PRO A 86 7.08 17.43 9.45
CA PRO A 86 7.54 16.52 10.49
C PRO A 86 6.66 16.45 11.75
N GLN A 87 5.91 17.51 12.05
CA GLN A 87 5.03 17.60 13.22
C GLN A 87 3.58 17.27 12.88
N LYS A 88 3.11 17.69 11.70
CA LYS A 88 1.71 17.54 11.27
C LYS A 88 1.47 16.35 10.33
N GLY A 89 2.53 15.72 9.84
CA GLY A 89 2.45 14.65 8.85
C GLY A 89 2.10 15.17 7.46
N VAL A 90 1.48 14.30 6.65
CA VAL A 90 1.13 14.63 5.26
C VAL A 90 -0.03 15.62 5.24
N SER A 91 0.06 16.66 4.40
CA SER A 91 -1.01 17.67 4.27
C SER A 91 -2.27 17.06 3.63
N VAL A 92 -3.31 16.89 4.44
CA VAL A 92 -4.62 16.38 3.99
C VAL A 92 -5.28 17.33 3.00
N ASP A 93 -5.13 18.64 3.20
CA ASP A 93 -5.68 19.66 2.30
C ASP A 93 -5.04 19.61 0.91
N ALA A 94 -3.72 19.36 0.85
CA ALA A 94 -3.00 19.16 -0.40
C ALA A 94 -3.48 17.88 -1.12
N ILE A 95 -3.67 16.79 -0.37
CA ILE A 95 -4.24 15.55 -0.90
C ILE A 95 -5.64 15.78 -1.46
N GLU A 96 -6.51 16.46 -0.72
CA GLU A 96 -7.89 16.71 -1.13
C GLU A 96 -7.93 17.55 -2.42
N THR A 97 -7.07 18.56 -2.51
CA THR A 97 -6.92 19.39 -3.71
C THR A 97 -6.49 18.56 -4.91
N LEU A 98 -5.46 17.72 -4.76
CA LEU A 98 -4.97 16.85 -5.83
C LEU A 98 -6.02 15.84 -6.32
N LEU A 99 -6.84 15.31 -5.39
CA LEU A 99 -7.93 14.41 -5.71
C LEU A 99 -9.07 15.14 -6.45
N LYS A 100 -9.44 16.35 -6.00
CA LYS A 100 -10.48 17.20 -6.63
C LYS A 100 -10.09 17.63 -8.04
N GLU A 101 -8.85 18.04 -8.24
CA GLU A 101 -8.31 18.40 -9.55
C GLU A 101 -8.12 17.19 -10.47
N GLY A 102 -8.25 15.98 -9.93
CA GLY A 102 -8.10 14.73 -10.68
C GLY A 102 -6.69 14.48 -11.19
N LYS A 103 -5.69 15.12 -10.59
CA LYS A 103 -4.28 15.00 -10.97
C LYS A 103 -3.64 13.68 -10.51
N VAL A 104 -4.30 12.94 -9.62
CA VAL A 104 -3.75 11.73 -9.00
C VAL A 104 -4.76 10.57 -9.08
N ASN A 105 -4.26 9.40 -9.50
CA ASN A 105 -5.01 8.14 -9.60
C ASN A 105 -4.90 7.30 -8.31
N ALA A 106 -3.77 7.36 -7.63
CA ALA A 106 -3.48 6.62 -6.40
C ALA A 106 -2.53 7.39 -5.48
N LEU A 107 -2.67 7.18 -4.18
CA LEU A 107 -1.80 7.78 -3.15
C LEU A 107 -0.99 6.70 -2.46
N LEU A 108 0.28 6.99 -2.25
CA LEU A 108 1.20 6.13 -1.54
C LEU A 108 1.79 6.85 -0.34
N LEU A 109 1.34 6.46 0.84
CA LEU A 109 1.65 7.12 2.11
C LEU A 109 2.17 6.10 3.12
N MET A 110 3.10 6.51 3.99
CA MET A 110 3.62 5.73 5.12
C MET A 110 3.36 6.49 6.43
N PRO A 111 2.10 6.56 6.90
CA PRO A 111 1.68 7.42 8.00
C PRO A 111 2.20 6.98 9.39
N SER A 112 2.66 5.73 9.52
CA SER A 112 3.11 5.16 10.79
C SER A 112 4.64 5.12 10.83
N VAL A 113 5.24 6.16 11.42
CA VAL A 113 6.69 6.34 11.59
C VAL A 113 7.43 6.27 10.25
N GLN A 114 7.77 7.45 9.72
CA GLN A 114 8.40 7.67 8.41
C GLN A 114 9.71 6.90 8.14
N ASN A 115 10.17 6.05 9.07
CA ASN A 115 10.60 4.67 8.81
C ASN A 115 11.04 3.99 10.12
N ARG A 116 10.22 3.07 10.68
CA ARG A 116 10.69 1.82 11.32
C ARG A 116 9.51 0.92 11.74
N TRP A 117 9.38 -0.25 11.07
CA TRP A 117 8.74 -1.51 11.52
C TRP A 117 7.36 -1.93 10.98
N VAL A 118 6.47 -1.07 10.49
CA VAL A 118 5.19 -1.52 9.86
C VAL A 118 4.74 -0.52 8.79
N ALA A 119 4.55 -0.97 7.56
CA ALA A 119 3.94 -0.17 6.50
C ALA A 119 2.48 -0.61 6.32
N VAL A 120 1.53 0.17 6.83
CA VAL A 120 0.12 0.08 6.44
C VAL A 120 -0.07 1.06 5.29
N CYS A 121 -0.26 0.54 4.08
CA CYS A 121 -0.48 1.38 2.92
C CYS A 121 -1.98 1.50 2.68
N ARG A 122 -2.55 2.68 2.93
CA ARG A 122 -3.93 2.96 2.55
C ARG A 122 -3.94 3.48 1.11
N LEU A 123 -4.27 2.60 0.18
CA LEU A 123 -4.58 2.98 -1.20
C LEU A 123 -6.00 3.57 -1.23
N MET A 124 -6.09 4.89 -1.42
CA MET A 124 -7.35 5.54 -1.79
C MET A 124 -7.47 5.56 -3.31
N ILE A 125 -8.44 4.82 -3.85
CA ILE A 125 -8.73 4.71 -5.28
C ILE A 125 -9.97 5.56 -5.59
N LYS A 126 -9.92 6.32 -6.70
CA LYS A 126 -11.00 7.18 -7.20
C LYS A 126 -12.31 6.45 -7.55
N ASN A 127 -12.32 5.11 -7.60
CA ASN A 127 -13.40 4.27 -8.13
C ASN A 127 -13.95 3.21 -7.15
N GLY A 128 -14.04 3.53 -5.85
CA GLY A 128 -14.96 2.82 -4.95
C GLY A 128 -14.52 1.45 -4.44
N TRP A 129 -13.25 1.06 -4.55
CA TRP A 129 -12.75 -0.16 -3.90
C TRP A 129 -12.21 0.13 -2.48
N ARG A 130 -12.78 -0.54 -1.47
CA ARG A 130 -12.42 -0.46 -0.04
C ARG A 130 -11.47 -1.59 0.38
N GLY A 131 -10.36 -1.79 -0.34
CA GLY A 131 -9.38 -2.84 -0.02
C GLY A 131 -8.24 -2.32 0.86
N TRP A 132 -7.89 -3.07 1.90
CA TRP A 132 -6.74 -2.75 2.77
C TRP A 132 -5.50 -3.52 2.30
N LEU A 133 -4.42 -2.82 1.95
CA LEU A 133 -3.13 -3.47 1.74
C LEU A 133 -2.33 -3.46 3.06
N ILE A 134 -2.40 -4.57 3.78
CA ILE A 134 -1.62 -4.77 5.00
C ILE A 134 -0.32 -5.49 4.62
N THR A 135 0.79 -4.78 4.69
CA THR A 135 2.12 -5.43 4.65
C THR A 135 2.57 -5.66 6.08
N MET A 136 2.52 -6.92 6.54
CA MET A 136 3.12 -7.32 7.81
C MET A 136 4.43 -8.03 7.53
N LYS A 137 5.55 -7.43 7.96
CA LYS A 137 6.84 -8.13 7.99
C LYS A 137 6.79 -9.10 9.18
N TYR A 138 6.83 -10.40 8.89
CA TYR A 138 6.98 -11.44 9.91
C TYR A 138 8.35 -11.28 10.58
N ARG A 139 8.40 -11.42 11.91
CA ARG A 139 9.64 -11.60 12.67
C ARG A 139 9.85 -13.07 12.90
#